data_AF-A0A3M1QFV7-F1
#
_entry.id   AF-A0A3M1QFV7-F1
#
_cell.length_a   1.000
_cell.length_b   1.000
_cell.length_c   1.000
_cell.angle_alpha   90.00
_cell.angle_beta   90.00
_cell.angle_gamma   90.00
#
_symmetry.space_group_name_H-M   'P 1'
#
loop_
_entity.id
_entity.type
_entity.pdbx_description
1 polymer ?
#
loop_
_entity_poly.entity_id
_entity_poly.type
_entity_poly.pdbx_seq_one_letter_code
_entity_poly.pdbx_strand_id
1 'polypeptide(L)'
;MSLMILAIYRWWLVIPVLLLTFWLGLRGIDMDVAGSDELTSIGHIGGLTRQYSPVDTWSAVRANSPNHAPGYFILLGAWVSLTGWLPSTMRILSVLFGVLTVAWTYRLGRD
;
A
#
# COMPACT_ATOMS: atom_id res chain seq x y z
N MET A 1 -10.06 -31.47 16.80
CA MET A 1 -9.70 -31.74 15.38
C MET A 1 -10.75 -31.24 14.38
N SER A 2 -12.06 -31.38 14.65
CA SER A 2 -13.14 -30.96 13.72
C SER A 2 -13.25 -29.42 13.49
N LEU A 3 -13.08 -28.60 14.54
CA LEU A 3 -13.21 -27.13 14.44
C LEU A 3 -12.10 -26.46 13.61
N MET A 4 -10.89 -27.02 13.60
CA MET A 4 -9.75 -26.47 12.87
C MET A 4 -9.90 -26.65 11.36
N ILE A 5 -10.51 -27.77 10.94
CA ILE A 5 -10.78 -28.09 9.54
C ILE A 5 -11.87 -27.14 9.00
N LEU A 6 -12.95 -26.93 9.75
CA LEU A 6 -14.02 -25.97 9.39
C LEU A 6 -13.51 -24.53 9.22
N ALA A 7 -12.55 -24.10 10.04
CA ALA A 7 -11.93 -22.78 9.91
C ALA A 7 -11.10 -22.65 8.62
N ILE A 8 -10.35 -23.69 8.22
CA ILE A 8 -9.59 -23.72 6.96
C ILE A 8 -10.52 -23.64 5.75
N TYR A 9 -11.62 -24.40 5.73
CA TYR A 9 -12.60 -24.38 4.63
C TYR A 9 -13.24 -23.00 4.39
N ARG A 10 -13.35 -22.16 5.42
CA ARG A 10 -13.93 -20.81 5.30
C ARG A 10 -13.00 -19.78 4.67
N TRP A 11 -11.69 -19.88 4.88
CA TRP A 11 -10.72 -18.98 4.23
C TRP A 11 -10.64 -19.19 2.71
N TRP A 12 -10.95 -20.39 2.23
CA TRP A 12 -11.07 -20.66 0.79
C TRP A 12 -12.14 -19.80 0.10
N LEU A 13 -13.17 -19.34 0.81
CA LEU A 13 -14.16 -18.41 0.26
C LEU A 13 -13.64 -16.97 0.17
N VAL A 14 -12.66 -16.61 1.00
CA VAL A 14 -12.08 -15.27 1.05
C VAL A 14 -11.01 -15.09 -0.02
N ILE A 15 -10.28 -16.16 -0.36
CA ILE A 15 -9.23 -16.12 -1.39
C ILE A 15 -9.74 -15.55 -2.72
N PRO A 16 -10.87 -16.01 -3.30
CA PRO A 16 -11.43 -15.42 -4.51
C PRO A 16 -11.74 -13.93 -4.37
N VAL A 17 -12.21 -13.49 -3.20
CA VAL A 17 -12.51 -12.08 -2.93
C VAL A 17 -11.22 -11.26 -2.91
N LEU A 18 -10.17 -11.73 -2.25
CA LEU A 18 -8.86 -11.06 -2.22
C LEU A 18 -8.23 -10.97 -3.61
N LEU A 19 -8.30 -12.05 -4.40
CA LEU A 19 -7.81 -12.08 -5.78
C LEU A 19 -8.61 -11.11 -6.65
N LEU A 20 -9.93 -11.04 -6.49
CA LEU A 20 -10.78 -10.10 -7.20
C LEU A 20 -10.45 -8.65 -6.81
N THR A 21 -10.27 -8.34 -5.52
CA THR A 21 -9.87 -7.01 -5.05
C THR A 21 -8.52 -6.61 -5.62
N PHE A 22 -7.54 -7.51 -5.61
CA PHE A 22 -6.23 -7.26 -6.19
C PHE A 22 -6.33 -7.00 -7.69
N TRP A 23 -7.06 -7.85 -8.42
CA TRP A 23 -7.28 -7.67 -9.86
C TRP A 23 -7.94 -6.34 -10.18
N LEU A 24 -8.98 -5.96 -9.44
CA LEU A 24 -9.64 -4.65 -9.60
C LEU A 24 -8.67 -3.50 -9.33
N GLY A 25 -7.84 -3.59 -8.29
CA GLY A 25 -6.84 -2.56 -7.97
C GLY A 25 -5.73 -2.44 -9.01
N LEU A 26 -5.41 -3.51 -9.73
CA LEU A 26 -4.45 -3.47 -10.84
C LEU A 26 -5.06 -2.92 -12.15
N ARG A 27 -6.39 -2.93 -12.30
CA ARG A 27 -7.02 -2.42 -13.53
C ARG A 27 -6.77 -0.93 -13.65
N GLY A 28 -6.08 -0.55 -14.72
CA GLY A 28 -5.83 0.85 -15.01
C GLY A 28 -4.70 1.49 -14.20
N ILE A 29 -3.90 0.69 -13.47
CA ILE A 29 -2.87 1.19 -12.55
C ILE A 29 -1.81 2.09 -13.21
N ASP A 30 -1.67 2.04 -14.53
CA ASP A 30 -0.69 2.82 -15.31
C ASP A 30 -1.32 3.60 -16.47
N MET A 31 -2.64 3.78 -16.48
CA MET A 31 -3.31 4.49 -17.59
C MET A 31 -3.22 6.00 -17.49
N ASP A 32 -2.96 6.53 -16.29
CA ASP A 32 -2.96 7.96 -16.01
C ASP A 32 -1.60 8.44 -15.46
N VAL A 33 -1.25 9.66 -15.84
CA VAL A 33 -0.10 10.42 -15.30
C VAL A 33 -0.27 10.59 -13.78
N ALA A 34 0.84 10.66 -13.05
CA ALA A 34 0.83 10.84 -11.61
C ALA A 34 0.05 12.09 -11.19
N GLY A 35 -0.88 11.91 -10.24
CA GLY A 35 -1.68 12.98 -9.66
C GLY A 35 -0.87 13.92 -8.77
N SER A 36 -1.45 15.07 -8.39
CA SER A 36 -0.76 16.06 -7.55
C SER A 36 -0.42 15.55 -6.14
N ASP A 37 -1.28 14.71 -5.57
CA ASP A 37 -1.10 14.02 -4.28
C ASP A 37 -0.03 12.91 -4.36
N GLU A 38 0.02 12.19 -5.47
CA GLU A 38 1.06 11.20 -5.77
C GLU A 38 2.43 11.87 -5.91
N LEU A 39 2.51 12.98 -6.67
CA LEU A 39 3.74 13.77 -6.80
C LEU A 39 4.19 14.36 -5.46
N THR A 40 3.24 14.81 -4.63
CA THR A 40 3.55 15.29 -3.28
C THR A 40 4.11 14.17 -2.41
N SER A 41 3.54 12.96 -2.51
CA SER A 41 4.04 11.78 -1.80
C SER A 41 5.45 11.39 -2.22
N ILE A 42 5.74 11.45 -3.52
CA ILE A 42 7.08 11.25 -4.09
C ILE A 42 8.06 12.30 -3.56
N GLY A 43 7.64 13.57 -3.44
CA GLY A 43 8.45 14.64 -2.87
C GLY A 43 8.86 14.38 -1.42
N HIS A 44 7.97 13.82 -0.60
CA HIS A 44 8.26 13.52 0.82
C HIS A 44 9.28 12.40 1.02
N ILE A 45 9.56 11.60 0.00
CA ILE A 45 10.56 10.52 0.04
C ILE A 45 11.83 10.85 -0.76
N GLY A 46 11.99 12.13 -1.13
CA GLY A 46 13.18 12.68 -1.76
C GLY A 46 13.12 12.79 -3.28
N GLY A 47 12.01 12.38 -3.88
CA GLY A 47 11.79 12.47 -5.32
C GLY A 47 12.70 11.57 -6.14
N LEU A 48 12.77 11.85 -7.44
CA LEU A 48 13.56 11.06 -8.40
C LEU A 48 15.07 11.34 -8.34
N THR A 49 15.50 12.35 -7.56
CA THR A 49 16.89 12.81 -7.55
C THR A 49 17.70 12.26 -6.37
N ARG A 50 17.07 11.99 -5.24
CA ARG A 50 17.72 11.44 -4.06
C ARG A 50 16.73 10.65 -3.23
N GLN A 51 17.05 9.41 -2.90
CA GLN A 51 16.24 8.64 -1.96
C GLN A 51 16.50 9.06 -0.52
N TYR A 52 15.43 9.38 0.21
CA TYR A 52 15.50 9.73 1.63
C TYR A 52 15.62 8.50 2.52
N SER A 53 16.36 8.63 3.62
CA SER A 53 16.29 7.66 4.73
C SER A 53 14.97 7.82 5.49
N PRO A 54 14.57 6.86 6.33
CA PRO A 54 13.36 7.00 7.16
C PRO A 54 13.34 8.27 8.02
N VAL A 55 14.51 8.71 8.51
CA VAL A 55 14.65 9.93 9.32
C VAL A 55 14.51 11.19 8.47
N ASP A 56 15.06 11.18 7.26
CA ASP A 56 14.90 12.28 6.30
C ASP A 56 13.42 12.41 5.89
N THR A 57 12.74 11.30 5.59
CA THR A 57 11.31 11.27 5.28
C THR A 57 10.48 11.79 6.44
N TRP A 58 10.74 11.36 7.67
CA TRP A 58 10.06 11.89 8.86
C TRP A 58 10.20 13.41 8.94
N SER A 59 11.43 13.92 8.79
CA SER A 59 11.72 15.34 8.87
C SER A 59 11.04 16.13 7.74
N ALA A 60 11.03 15.58 6.53
CA ALA A 60 10.38 16.17 5.37
C ALA A 60 8.85 16.23 5.51
N VAL A 61 8.21 15.15 5.96
CA VAL A 61 6.75 15.12 6.20
C VAL A 61 6.37 16.10 7.30
N ARG A 62 7.13 16.14 8.41
CA ARG A 62 6.89 17.09 9.50
C ARG A 62 6.95 18.55 9.02
N ALA A 63 7.89 18.88 8.14
CA ALA A 63 8.09 20.24 7.65
C ALA A 63 7.06 20.65 6.58
N ASN A 64 6.74 19.76 5.65
CA ASN A 64 5.96 20.10 4.45
C ASN A 64 4.51 19.60 4.49
N SER A 65 4.18 18.70 5.40
CA SER A 65 2.85 18.09 5.54
C SER A 65 2.54 17.77 7.00
N PRO A 66 2.50 18.78 7.88
CA PRO A 66 2.36 18.58 9.33
C PRO A 66 1.06 17.90 9.75
N ASN A 67 0.05 17.87 8.86
CA ASN A 67 -1.24 17.21 9.09
C ASN A 67 -1.22 15.71 8.75
N HIS A 68 -0.12 15.17 8.21
CA HIS A 68 -0.02 13.77 7.81
C HIS A 68 0.90 12.98 8.75
N ALA A 69 0.52 11.73 9.03
CA ALA A 69 1.40 10.79 9.71
C ALA A 69 2.49 10.28 8.74
N PRO A 70 3.76 10.15 9.18
CA PRO A 70 4.87 9.80 8.29
C PRO A 70 4.92 8.32 7.91
N GLY A 71 4.14 7.46 8.57
CA GLY A 71 4.23 6.00 8.41
C GLY A 71 4.06 5.52 6.96
N TYR A 72 3.07 6.07 6.24
CA TYR A 72 2.87 5.74 4.83
C TYR A 72 4.07 6.13 3.97
N PHE A 73 4.63 7.33 4.15
CA PHE A 73 5.75 7.81 3.35
C PHE A 73 7.04 7.02 3.64
N ILE A 74 7.29 6.64 4.90
CA ILE A 74 8.43 5.79 5.25
C ILE A 74 8.32 4.42 4.56
N LEU A 75 7.13 3.82 4.59
CA LEU A 75 6.85 2.55 3.89
C LEU A 75 6.98 2.68 2.38
N LEU A 76 6.47 3.77 1.80
CA LEU A 76 6.60 4.05 0.36
C LEU A 76 8.07 4.20 -0.03
N GLY A 77 8.86 4.95 0.76
CA GLY A 77 10.30 5.11 0.54
C GLY A 77 11.05 3.79 0.52
N ALA A 78 10.75 2.88 1.45
CA ALA A 78 11.33 1.54 1.49
C ALA A 78 10.84 0.67 0.32
N TRP A 79 9.57 0.74 -0.04
CA TRP A 79 9.00 0.01 -1.16
C TRP A 79 9.68 0.37 -2.47
N VAL A 80 9.82 1.66 -2.78
CA VAL A 80 10.48 2.11 -4.00
C VAL A 80 11.98 1.84 -4.01
N SER A 81 12.64 1.70 -2.85
CA SER A 81 14.02 1.16 -2.78
C SER A 81 14.11 -0.24 -3.35
N LEU A 82 13.06 -1.04 -3.19
CA LEU A 82 13.02 -2.45 -3.58
C LEU A 82 12.45 -2.64 -4.99
N THR A 83 11.45 -1.86 -5.38
CA THR A 83 10.69 -2.05 -6.63
C THR A 83 10.99 -1.04 -7.72
N GLY A 84 11.68 0.05 -7.39
CA GLY A 84 11.90 1.19 -8.29
C GLY A 84 10.79 2.24 -8.26
N TRP A 85 10.92 3.25 -9.12
CA TRP A 85 10.15 4.50 -9.11
C TRP A 85 9.07 4.59 -10.20
N LEU A 86 8.73 3.47 -10.86
CA LEU A 86 7.67 3.49 -11.86
C LEU A 86 6.32 3.77 -11.18
N PRO A 87 5.45 4.66 -11.72
CA PRO A 87 4.14 4.97 -11.15
C PRO A 87 3.32 3.71 -10.81
N SER A 88 3.25 2.78 -11.76
CA SER A 88 2.63 1.47 -11.55
C SER A 88 3.18 0.72 -10.34
N THR A 89 4.50 0.66 -10.16
CA THR A 89 5.12 -0.03 -9.01
C THR A 89 4.83 0.65 -7.67
N MET A 90 4.78 1.98 -7.64
CA MET A 90 4.44 2.75 -6.43
C MET A 90 2.99 2.50 -6.01
N ARG A 91 2.08 2.52 -6.98
CA ARG A 91 0.64 2.30 -6.76
C ARG A 91 0.32 0.89 -6.25
N ILE A 92 1.14 -0.12 -6.59
CA ILE A 92 0.97 -1.49 -6.08
C ILE A 92 0.99 -1.52 -4.54
N LEU A 93 1.79 -0.68 -3.88
CA LEU A 93 1.80 -0.61 -2.42
C LEU A 93 0.39 -0.31 -1.85
N SER A 94 -0.29 0.68 -2.43
CA SER A 94 -1.65 1.06 -2.04
C SER A 94 -2.66 -0.05 -2.35
N VAL A 95 -2.49 -0.76 -3.48
CA VAL A 95 -3.31 -1.94 -3.81
C VAL A 95 -3.15 -3.04 -2.74
N LEU A 96 -1.92 -3.32 -2.30
CA LEU A 96 -1.66 -4.30 -1.25
C LEU A 96 -2.31 -3.91 0.09
N PHE A 97 -2.28 -2.63 0.47
CA PHE A 97 -3.02 -2.14 1.63
C PHE A 97 -4.53 -2.27 1.49
N GLY A 98 -5.09 -2.08 0.28
CA GLY A 98 -6.50 -2.35 -0.01
C GLY A 98 -6.86 -3.81 0.19
N VAL A 99 -6.05 -4.74 -0.35
CA VAL A 99 -6.24 -6.19 -0.16
C VAL A 99 -6.12 -6.59 1.31
N LEU A 100 -5.12 -6.05 2.02
CA LEU A 100 -4.94 -6.28 3.46
C LEU A 100 -6.15 -5.79 4.26
N THR A 101 -6.72 -4.64 3.89
CA THR A 101 -7.92 -4.09 4.53
C THR A 101 -9.13 -5.03 4.38
N VAL A 102 -9.32 -5.64 3.21
CA VAL A 102 -10.38 -6.65 3.00
C VAL A 102 -10.14 -7.88 3.86
N ALA A 103 -8.90 -8.38 3.90
CA ALA A 103 -8.55 -9.54 4.73
C ALA A 103 -8.77 -9.27 6.23
N TRP A 104 -8.39 -8.08 6.71
CA TRP A 104 -8.60 -7.65 8.08
C TRP A 104 -10.08 -7.47 8.41
N THR A 105 -10.85 -6.83 7.54
CA THR A 105 -12.30 -6.66 7.71
C THR A 105 -13.01 -8.00 7.82
N TYR A 106 -12.66 -8.97 6.95
CA TYR A 106 -13.19 -10.33 7.05
C TYR A 106 -12.85 -10.97 8.40
N ARG A 107 -11.59 -10.86 8.85
CA ARG A 107 -11.16 -11.42 10.12
C ARG A 107 -11.92 -10.81 11.29
N LEU A 108 -12.07 -9.49 11.33
CA LEU A 108 -12.79 -8.77 12.38
C LEU A 108 -14.29 -9.10 12.41
N GLY A 109 -14.93 -9.31 11.26
CA GLY A 109 -16.33 -9.72 11.21
C GLY A 109 -16.57 -11.20 11.53
N ARG A 110 -15.51 -12.01 11.49
CA ARG A 110 -15.54 -13.44 11.83
C ARG A 110 -15.31 -13.68 13.32
N ASP A 111 -14.41 -12.90 13.93
CA ASP A 111 -14.03 -12.97 15.34
C ASP A 111 -15.09 -12.32 16.24
#